data_AF-A0A6H9UNT0-F1
#
_entry.id   AF-A0A6H9UNT0-F1
#
_cell.length_a   1.000
_cell.length_b   1.000
_cell.length_c   1.000
_cell.angle_alpha   90.00
_cell.angle_beta   90.00
_cell.angle_gamma   90.00
#
_symmetry.space_group_name_H-M   'P 1'
#
loop_
_entity.id
_entity.type
_entity.pdbx_description
1 polymer ?
#
loop_
_entity_poly.entity_id
_entity_poly.type
_entity_poly.pdbx_seq_one_letter_code
_entity_poly.pdbx_strand_id
1 'polypeptide(L)' 'MQAVAEKLDIGSSETLRNWVKQHEIDAGQRPGTTTEESVQLKALKKENAELKRANEILKAAASFFAAELDRPHTRS' A
#
# COMPACT_ATOMS: atom_id res chain seq x y z
N MET A 1 23.47 10.22 -23.08
CA MET A 1 23.07 9.71 -21.75
C MET A 1 24.29 9.30 -20.92
N GLN A 2 25.25 8.52 -21.44
CA GLN A 2 26.44 8.11 -20.67
C GLN A 2 27.29 9.29 -20.16
N ALA A 3 27.69 10.20 -21.05
CA ALA A 3 28.40 11.42 -20.65
C ALA A 3 27.61 12.33 -19.68
N VAL A 4 26.28 12.24 -19.65
CA VAL A 4 25.44 12.99 -18.69
C VAL A 4 25.43 12.26 -17.34
N ALA A 5 25.30 10.94 -17.35
CA ALA A 5 25.38 10.11 -16.16
C ALA A 5 26.75 10.27 -15.47
N GLU A 6 27.85 10.24 -16.22
CA GLU A 6 29.21 10.47 -15.70
C GLU A 6 29.37 11.85 -15.08
N LYS A 7 28.82 12.90 -15.70
CA LYS A 7 28.85 14.27 -15.15
C LYS A 7 28.03 14.43 -13.87
N LEU A 8 27.02 13.58 -13.68
CA LEU A 8 26.13 13.59 -12.52
C LEU A 8 26.51 12.52 -11.48
N ASP A 9 27.65 11.85 -11.66
CA ASP A 9 28.11 10.73 -10.83
C ASP A 9 27.07 9.58 -10.69
N ILE A 10 26.24 9.39 -11.72
CA ILE A 10 25.27 8.30 -11.79
C ILE A 10 25.95 7.08 -12.40
N GLY A 11 26.14 6.03 -11.59
CA GLY A 11 26.91 4.83 -11.96
C GLY A 11 26.39 4.03 -13.16
N SER A 12 25.20 4.34 -13.70
CA SER A 12 24.72 3.75 -14.96
C SER A 12 23.83 4.69 -15.75
N SER A 13 24.03 4.71 -17.07
CA SER A 13 23.14 5.40 -18.01
C SER A 13 21.71 4.84 -18.01
N GLU A 14 21.52 3.59 -17.60
CA GLU A 14 20.18 2.98 -17.44
C GLU A 14 19.42 3.55 -16.25
N THR A 15 20.10 3.84 -15.13
CA THR A 15 19.48 4.49 -13.97
C THR A 15 18.92 5.86 -14.36
N LEU A 16 19.72 6.66 -15.08
CA LEU A 16 19.27 7.96 -15.58
C LEU A 16 18.10 7.82 -16.56
N ARG A 17 18.13 6.83 -17.47
CA ARG A 17 17.00 6.56 -18.38
C ARG A 17 15.72 6.21 -17.64
N ASN A 18 15.82 5.41 -16.58
CA ASN A 18 14.66 5.02 -15.77
C ASN A 18 14.07 6.23 -15.03
N TRP A 19 14.90 7.12 -14.49
CA TRP A 19 14.42 8.35 -13.85
C TRP A 19 13.76 9.30 -14.84
N VAL A 20 14.34 9.48 -16.04
CA VAL A 20 13.71 10.28 -17.09
C VAL A 20 12.36 9.69 -17.49
N LYS A 21 12.29 8.37 -17.69
CA LYS A 21 11.03 7.68 -17.98
C LYS A 21 9.99 7.88 -16.88
N GLN A 22 10.36 7.77 -15.60
CA GLN A 22 9.44 7.99 -14.50
C GLN A 22 8.97 9.45 -14.45
N HIS A 23 9.87 10.40 -14.68
CA HIS A 23 9.52 11.82 -14.78
C HIS A 23 8.55 12.10 -15.94
N GLU A 24 8.73 11.49 -17.11
CA GLU A 24 7.77 11.58 -18.22
C GLU A 24 6.39 11.02 -17.85
N ILE A 25 6.35 9.94 -17.07
CA ILE A 25 5.10 9.35 -16.56
C ILE A 25 4.44 10.30 -15.55
N ASP A 26 5.20 10.80 -14.59
CA ASP A 26 4.72 11.74 -13.56
C ASP A 26 4.23 13.06 -14.18
N ALA A 27 4.83 13.49 -15.30
CA ALA A 27 4.40 14.66 -16.07
C ALA A 27 3.23 14.38 -17.03
N GLY A 28 2.71 13.15 -17.10
CA GLY A 28 1.63 12.75 -18.00
C GLY A 28 2.01 12.71 -19.49
N GLN A 29 3.31 12.80 -19.81
CA GLN A 29 3.81 12.74 -21.18
C GLN A 29 3.91 11.30 -21.71
N ARG A 30 3.91 10.33 -20.80
CA ARG A 30 4.01 8.91 -21.11
C ARG A 30 3.02 8.12 -20.25
N PRO A 31 2.35 7.09 -20.80
CA PRO A 31 1.52 6.21 -20.00
C PRO A 31 2.36 5.42 -18.98
N GLY A 32 1.84 5.31 -17.77
CA GLY A 32 2.42 4.56 -16.67
C GLY A 32 1.76 4.93 -15.35
N THR A 33 2.14 4.26 -14.27
CA THR A 33 1.73 4.63 -12.92
C THR A 33 2.66 5.71 -12.40
N THR A 34 2.08 6.83 -12.00
CA THR A 34 2.84 7.92 -11.40
C THR A 34 3.39 7.52 -10.04
N THR A 35 4.41 8.25 -9.60
CA THR A 35 4.98 8.12 -8.27
C THR A 35 3.91 8.38 -7.19
N GLU A 36 3.03 9.36 -7.41
CA GLU A 36 1.94 9.70 -6.48
C GLU A 36 0.90 8.57 -6.37
N GLU A 37 0.40 8.05 -7.49
CA GLU A 37 -0.52 6.91 -7.50
C GLU A 37 0.08 5.69 -6.78
N SER A 38 1.38 5.43 -6.99
CA SER A 38 2.08 4.34 -6.33
C SER A 38 2.14 4.51 -4.81
N VAL A 39 2.31 5.74 -4.31
CA VAL A 39 2.31 6.05 -2.87
C VAL A 39 0.91 5.88 -2.30
N GLN A 40 -0.11 6.44 -2.96
CA GLN A 40 -1.51 6.34 -2.53
C GLN A 40 -1.98 4.88 -2.48
N LEU A 41 -1.65 4.09 -3.50
CA LEU A 41 -1.98 2.66 -3.56
C LEU A 41 -1.36 1.89 -2.38
N LYS A 42 -0.11 2.20 -2.00
CA LYS A 42 0.54 1.58 -0.84
C LYS A 42 -0.14 1.96 0.47
N ALA A 43 -0.49 3.24 0.64
CA ALA A 43 -1.21 3.73 1.81
C ALA A 43 -2.57 3.04 1.96
N LEU A 44 -3.36 3.02 0.89
CA LEU A 44 -4.67 2.36 0.86
C LEU A 44 -4.58 0.85 1.14
N LYS A 45 -3.57 0.17 0.59
CA LYS A 45 -3.35 -1.26 0.88
C LYS A 45 -3.05 -1.50 2.36
N LYS A 46 -2.27 -0.61 2.99
CA LYS A 46 -1.96 -0.70 4.42
C LYS A 46 -3.23 -0.48 5.26
N GLU A 47 -3.97 0.58 4.99
CA GLU A 47 -5.21 0.89 5.70
C GLU A 47 -6.24 -0.23 5.55
N ASN A 48 -6.41 -0.78 4.33
CA ASN A 48 -7.32 -1.89 4.10
C ASN A 48 -6.95 -3.14 4.91
N ALA A 49 -5.65 -3.43 5.07
CA ALA A 49 -5.17 -4.54 5.87
C ALA A 49 -5.46 -4.33 7.36
N GLU A 50 -5.25 -3.11 7.87
CA GLU A 50 -5.55 -2.74 9.25
C GLU A 50 -7.05 -2.82 9.54
N LEU A 51 -7.89 -2.29 8.64
CA LEU A 51 -9.34 -2.36 8.74
C LEU A 51 -9.85 -3.79 8.73
N LYS A 52 -9.32 -4.65 7.85
CA LYS A 52 -9.67 -6.08 7.83
C LYS A 52 -9.32 -6.75 9.15
N ARG A 53 -8.12 -6.49 9.68
CA ARG A 53 -7.71 -7.04 10.98
C ARG A 53 -8.64 -6.59 12.11
N ALA A 54 -8.99 -5.31 12.16
CA ALA A 54 -9.93 -4.79 13.16
C ALA A 54 -11.32 -5.43 13.02
N ASN A 55 -11.80 -5.58 11.79
CA ASN A 55 -13.10 -6.20 11.52
C ASN A 55 -13.15 -7.65 12.00
N GLU A 56 -12.09 -8.43 11.79
CA GLU A 56 -12.02 -9.82 12.28
C GLU A 56 -12.02 -9.90 13.81
N ILE A 57 -11.35 -8.97 14.50
CA ILE A 57 -11.41 -8.89 15.98
C ILE A 57 -12.84 -8.61 16.45
N LEU A 58 -13.51 -7.65 15.81
CA LEU A 58 -14.89 -7.29 16.16
C LEU A 58 -15.86 -8.45 15.91
N LYS A 59 -15.73 -9.16 14.79
CA LYS A 59 -16.52 -10.36 14.51
C LYS A 59 -16.28 -11.44 15.56
N ALA A 60 -15.02 -11.69 15.94
CA ALA A 60 -14.69 -12.69 16.96
C ALA A 60 -15.32 -12.32 18.32
N ALA A 61 -15.26 -11.04 18.71
CA ALA A 61 -15.90 -10.55 19.94
C ALA A 61 -17.43 -10.71 19.87
N ALA A 62 -18.06 -10.32 18.76
CA ALA A 62 -19.51 -10.47 18.57
C ALA A 62 -19.95 -11.93 18.69
N SER A 63 -19.23 -12.86 18.06
CA SER A 63 -19.50 -14.30 18.16
C SER A 63 -19.33 -14.82 19.59
N PHE A 64 -18.30 -14.36 20.32
CA PHE A 64 -18.09 -14.72 21.72
C PHE A 64 -19.26 -14.28 22.60
N PHE A 65 -19.68 -13.01 22.50
CA PHE A 65 -20.78 -12.49 23.30
C PHE A 65 -22.14 -13.11 22.93
N ALA A 66 -22.40 -13.37 21.65
CA ALA A 66 -23.60 -14.08 21.24
C ALA A 66 -23.68 -15.48 21.87
N ALA A 67 -22.57 -16.22 21.88
CA ALA A 67 -22.50 -17.54 22.50
C ALA A 67 -22.67 -17.49 24.04
N GLU A 68 -22.22 -16.42 24.70
CA GLU A 68 -22.41 -16.23 26.14
C GLU A 68 -23.88 -15.90 26.50
N LEU A 69 -24.58 -15.13 25.66
CA LEU A 69 -26.00 -14.81 25.84
C LEU A 69 -26.91 -16.04 25.71
N ASP A 70 -26.57 -16.99 24.85
CA ASP A 70 -27.34 -18.22 24.65
C ASP A 70 -27.11 -19.28 25.76
N ARG A 71 -26.20 -19.04 26.70
CA ARG A 71 -25.92 -19.98 27.78
C ARG A 71 -26.96 -19.84 28.91
N PRO A 72 -27.74 -20.89 29.24
CA PRO A 72 -28.68 -20.81 30.35
C PRO A 72 -27.92 -20.59 31.65
N HIS A 73 -28.21 -19.47 32.32
CA HIS A 73 -27.74 -19.18 33.66
C HIS A 73 -28.53 -20.04 34.63
N THR A 74 -28.02 -21.24 34.94
CA THR A 74 -28.53 -22.02 36.07
C THR A 74 -28.18 -21.25 37.35
N ARG A 75 -29.16 -20.50 37.87
CA ARG A 75 -29.15 -20.03 39.26
C ARG A 75 -29.27 -21.28 40.15
N SER A 76 -28.20 -21.59 40.86
CA SER A 76 -28.21 -22.49 42.04
C SER A 76 -28.92 -21.83 43.21
#